data_AF-A0A4S4JXH2-F1
#
_entry.id   AF-A0A4S4JXH2-F1
#
_cell.length_a   1.000
_cell.length_b   1.000
_cell.length_c   1.000
_cell.angle_alpha   90.00
_cell.angle_beta   90.00
_cell.angle_gamma   90.00
#
_symmetry.space_group_name_H-M   'P 1'
#
loop_
_entity.id
_entity.type
_entity.pdbx_description
1 polymer ?
#
loop_
_entity_poly.entity_id
_entity_poly.type
_entity_poly.pdbx_seq_one_letter_code
_entity_poly.pdbx_strand_id
1 'polypeptide(L)'
;MGKKVVLAEKPSVGRDLARVLQCTEKRNGFFEGKNYIVTWALGHLVTLAAPESYGESYQTWKLEDLPLLPKKLNLVVIKQTQKQYQIVKTQLRRKDVDEVIIATDAGREGELVARWILEKAAVQKPIKRLWISSVTDKAIKAGFNKLKSGKNYEGLYASAVARAEADWYVGMNGTRALTTKFNAQLSCGRVQTPTLAMIAKREEDIRQFKPKPYWLLQAETKEQLKLHWYDERSG
;
A
#
# COMPACT_ATOMS: atom_id res chain seq x y z
N MET A 1 -22.81 -25.75 -9.27
CA MET A 1 -22.11 -24.63 -8.63
C MET A 1 -20.65 -24.70 -9.02
N GLY A 2 -20.12 -23.65 -9.64
CA GLY A 2 -18.71 -23.51 -9.95
C GLY A 2 -17.86 -23.22 -8.71
N LYS A 3 -16.55 -23.27 -8.89
CA LYS A 3 -15.54 -23.00 -7.88
C LYS A 3 -15.46 -21.50 -7.55
N LYS A 4 -14.82 -21.18 -6.43
CA LYS A 4 -14.56 -19.81 -5.99
C LYS A 4 -13.06 -19.55 -5.94
N VAL A 5 -12.61 -18.42 -6.46
CA VAL A 5 -11.20 -18.02 -6.36
C VAL A 5 -11.00 -17.17 -5.11
N VAL A 6 -10.09 -17.56 -4.24
CA VAL A 6 -9.65 -16.79 -3.08
C VAL A 6 -8.34 -16.11 -3.42
N LEU A 7 -8.32 -14.78 -3.42
CA LEU A 7 -7.15 -13.97 -3.71
C LEU A 7 -6.56 -13.40 -2.41
N ALA A 8 -5.44 -13.96 -1.97
CA ALA A 8 -4.66 -13.48 -0.84
C ALA A 8 -3.61 -12.43 -1.25
N GLU A 9 -3.01 -11.74 -0.29
CA GLU A 9 -1.97 -10.73 -0.57
C GLU A 9 -0.57 -11.32 -0.77
N LYS A 10 -0.27 -12.41 -0.08
CA LYS A 10 1.07 -13.02 -0.03
C LYS A 10 1.01 -14.55 0.07
N PRO A 11 2.10 -15.26 -0.30
CA PRO A 11 2.10 -16.72 -0.37
C PRO A 11 1.89 -17.42 0.98
N SER A 12 2.31 -16.81 2.10
CA SER A 12 2.09 -17.37 3.44
C SER A 12 0.61 -17.43 3.78
N VAL A 13 -0.10 -16.32 3.63
CA VAL A 13 -1.55 -16.25 3.87
C VAL A 13 -2.31 -17.16 2.91
N GLY A 14 -1.89 -17.24 1.63
CA GLY A 14 -2.45 -18.17 0.66
C GLY A 14 -2.33 -19.64 1.10
N ARG A 15 -1.21 -20.04 1.71
CA ARG A 15 -1.03 -21.40 2.26
C ARG A 15 -1.95 -21.68 3.44
N ASP A 16 -2.11 -20.74 4.36
CA ASP A 16 -3.01 -20.91 5.51
C ASP A 16 -4.47 -21.03 5.07
N LEU A 17 -4.89 -20.18 4.12
CA LEU A 17 -6.22 -20.26 3.51
C LEU A 17 -6.43 -21.60 2.80
N ALA A 18 -5.47 -22.05 1.98
CA ALA A 18 -5.54 -23.32 1.28
C ALA A 18 -5.69 -24.51 2.23
N ARG A 19 -4.93 -24.52 3.32
CA ARG A 19 -4.99 -25.56 4.36
C ARG A 19 -6.37 -25.62 5.02
N VAL A 20 -6.91 -24.47 5.44
CA VAL A 20 -8.23 -24.41 6.09
C VAL A 20 -9.38 -24.76 5.12
N LEU A 21 -9.25 -24.37 3.85
CA LEU A 21 -10.24 -24.65 2.80
C LEU A 21 -10.04 -26.02 2.12
N GLN A 22 -9.13 -26.85 2.62
CA GLN A 22 -8.84 -28.20 2.10
C GLN A 22 -8.46 -28.20 0.60
N CYS A 23 -7.71 -27.20 0.15
CA CYS A 23 -7.14 -27.14 -1.18
C CYS A 23 -5.80 -27.88 -1.20
N THR A 24 -5.85 -29.20 -1.46
CA THR A 24 -4.69 -30.10 -1.38
C THR A 24 -3.85 -30.13 -2.65
N GLU A 25 -4.41 -29.77 -3.80
CA GLU A 25 -3.67 -29.78 -5.07
C GLU A 25 -2.77 -28.54 -5.18
N LYS A 26 -1.50 -28.72 -4.84
CA LYS A 26 -0.49 -27.67 -5.02
C LYS A 26 -0.11 -27.54 -6.49
N ARG A 27 -0.23 -26.33 -7.03
CA ARG A 27 0.27 -25.96 -8.36
C ARG A 27 1.21 -24.76 -8.24
N ASN A 28 1.82 -24.37 -9.35
CA ASN A 28 2.69 -23.19 -9.35
C ASN A 28 1.85 -21.91 -9.19
N GLY A 29 1.97 -21.24 -8.04
CA GLY A 29 1.32 -19.96 -7.75
C GLY A 29 -0.14 -20.04 -7.27
N PHE A 30 -0.68 -21.24 -7.02
CA PHE A 30 -2.01 -21.44 -6.43
C PHE A 30 -2.17 -22.85 -5.85
N PHE A 31 -3.20 -23.04 -5.01
CA PHE A 31 -3.73 -24.33 -4.58
C PHE A 31 -5.13 -24.51 -5.12
N GLU A 32 -5.50 -25.74 -5.42
CA GLU A 32 -6.84 -26.09 -5.88
C GLU A 32 -7.45 -27.17 -4.99
N GLY A 33 -8.74 -27.02 -4.73
CA GLY A 33 -9.56 -28.01 -4.05
C GLY A 33 -10.86 -28.22 -4.81
N LYS A 34 -11.80 -28.91 -4.16
CA LYS A 34 -13.11 -29.22 -4.76
C LYS A 34 -13.91 -27.96 -5.07
N ASN A 35 -13.97 -27.02 -4.11
CA ASN A 35 -14.83 -25.83 -4.19
C ASN A 35 -14.07 -24.52 -4.33
N TYR A 36 -12.77 -24.51 -3.99
CA TYR A 36 -11.96 -23.30 -3.90
C TYR A 36 -10.67 -23.42 -4.72
N ILE A 37 -10.23 -22.30 -5.25
CA ILE A 37 -8.90 -22.12 -5.83
C ILE A 37 -8.26 -20.97 -5.04
N VAL A 38 -7.20 -21.25 -4.30
CA VAL A 38 -6.51 -20.23 -3.48
C VAL A 38 -5.25 -19.78 -4.20
N THR A 39 -5.21 -18.51 -4.57
CA THR A 39 -4.03 -17.87 -5.17
C THR A 39 -3.66 -16.62 -4.37
N TRP A 40 -2.55 -15.99 -4.70
CA TRP A 40 -2.04 -14.84 -3.97
C TRP A 40 -1.38 -13.84 -4.91
N ALA A 41 -1.38 -12.59 -4.45
CA ALA A 41 -0.51 -11.56 -4.95
C ALA A 41 0.89 -11.68 -4.33
N LEU A 42 1.77 -10.75 -4.68
CA LEU A 42 3.11 -10.58 -4.10
C LEU A 42 3.24 -9.12 -3.65
N GLY A 43 2.28 -8.66 -2.84
CA GLY A 43 1.98 -7.23 -2.74
C GLY A 43 1.30 -6.74 -4.02
N HIS A 44 1.68 -5.56 -4.53
CA HIS A 44 1.17 -5.07 -5.80
C HIS A 44 1.67 -5.93 -6.97
N LEU A 45 0.75 -6.46 -7.79
CA LEU A 45 1.06 -7.04 -9.11
C LEU A 45 0.80 -6.04 -10.25
N VAL A 46 0.02 -5.01 -9.94
CA VAL A 46 -0.46 -3.98 -10.85
C VAL A 46 -0.17 -2.64 -10.19
N THR A 47 0.23 -1.65 -10.99
CA THR A 47 0.52 -0.29 -10.55
C THR A 47 0.03 0.73 -11.58
N LEU A 48 0.04 2.01 -11.23
CA LEU A 48 -0.22 3.09 -12.18
C LEU A 48 0.92 3.16 -13.21
N ALA A 49 0.55 3.43 -14.45
CA ALA A 49 1.50 3.54 -15.54
C ALA A 49 2.40 4.76 -15.33
N ALA A 50 3.68 4.62 -15.69
CA ALA A 50 4.61 5.72 -15.68
C ALA A 50 4.24 6.74 -16.77
N PRO A 51 4.61 8.03 -16.63
CA PRO A 51 4.22 9.06 -17.58
C PRO A 51 4.57 8.72 -19.05
N GLU A 52 5.69 8.04 -19.27
CA GLU A 52 6.21 7.64 -20.58
C GLU A 52 5.21 6.80 -21.39
N SER A 53 4.22 6.19 -20.72
CA SER A 53 3.16 5.39 -21.33
C SER A 53 2.00 6.20 -21.93
N TYR A 54 1.91 7.50 -21.68
CA TYR A 54 0.78 8.34 -22.12
C TYR A 54 1.04 9.14 -23.41
N GLY A 55 2.27 9.10 -23.93
CA GLY A 55 2.64 9.76 -25.20
C GLY A 55 4.06 10.33 -25.17
N GLU A 56 4.56 10.72 -26.34
CA GLU A 56 5.93 11.26 -26.48
C GLU A 56 6.16 12.54 -25.65
N SER A 57 5.16 13.42 -25.55
CA SER A 57 5.24 14.64 -24.73
C SER A 57 5.44 14.35 -23.24
N TYR A 58 5.06 13.15 -22.77
CA TYR A 58 5.26 12.73 -21.38
C TYR A 58 6.62 12.03 -21.17
N GLN A 59 7.38 11.75 -22.23
CA GLN A 59 8.69 11.13 -22.14
C GLN A 59 9.79 12.15 -21.87
N THR A 60 9.66 13.37 -22.41
CA THR A 60 10.61 14.46 -22.18
C THR A 60 10.36 15.18 -20.86
N TRP A 61 11.44 15.58 -20.20
CA TRP A 61 11.39 16.30 -18.91
C TRP A 61 11.56 17.80 -19.15
N LYS A 62 10.50 18.44 -19.63
CA LYS A 62 10.49 19.90 -19.82
C LYS A 62 9.56 20.56 -18.81
N LEU A 63 9.98 21.71 -18.31
CA LEU A 63 9.17 22.45 -17.33
C LEU A 63 7.87 23.00 -17.96
N GLU A 64 7.90 23.32 -19.25
CA GLU A 64 6.76 23.78 -20.04
C GLU A 64 5.65 22.73 -20.22
N ASP A 65 5.99 21.43 -20.12
CA ASP A 65 5.03 20.32 -20.25
C ASP A 65 4.31 20.02 -18.92
N LEU A 66 4.68 20.70 -17.82
CA LEU A 66 4.11 20.49 -16.51
C LEU A 66 2.90 21.43 -16.26
N PRO A 67 1.85 20.96 -15.58
CA PRO A 67 1.72 19.63 -14.99
C PRO A 67 1.25 18.55 -15.99
N LEU A 68 1.77 17.34 -15.82
CA LEU A 68 1.29 16.11 -16.44
C LEU A 68 -0.10 15.76 -15.87
N LEU A 69 -1.12 15.87 -16.72
CA LEU A 69 -2.52 15.64 -16.38
C LEU A 69 -3.18 14.71 -17.41
N PRO A 70 -2.82 13.41 -17.45
CA PRO A 70 -3.52 12.45 -18.29
C PRO A 70 -5.01 12.37 -17.90
N LYS A 71 -5.90 12.27 -18.89
CA LYS A 71 -7.36 12.18 -18.64
C LYS A 71 -7.75 11.00 -17.74
N LYS A 72 -6.99 9.91 -17.81
CA LYS A 72 -7.17 8.72 -16.99
C LYS A 72 -5.81 8.10 -16.71
N LEU A 73 -5.55 7.73 -15.45
CA LEU A 73 -4.38 6.94 -15.12
C LEU A 73 -4.61 5.47 -15.47
N ASN A 74 -3.71 4.91 -16.26
CA ASN A 74 -3.76 3.54 -16.73
C ASN A 74 -3.11 2.61 -15.71
N LEU A 75 -3.67 1.40 -15.57
CA LEU A 75 -3.05 0.33 -14.79
C LEU A 75 -2.12 -0.51 -15.68
N VAL A 76 -0.93 -0.81 -15.18
CA VAL A 76 0.06 -1.68 -15.84
C VAL A 76 0.50 -2.80 -14.91
N VAL A 77 0.87 -3.95 -15.49
CA VAL A 77 1.40 -5.08 -14.74
C VAL A 77 2.88 -4.82 -14.43
N ILE A 78 3.28 -5.02 -13.19
CA ILE A 78 4.68 -4.90 -12.78
C ILE A 78 5.49 -6.04 -13.42
N LYS A 79 6.56 -5.69 -14.16
CA LYS A 79 7.34 -6.64 -14.96
C LYS A 79 7.91 -7.78 -14.10
N GLN A 80 8.44 -7.46 -12.92
CA GLN A 80 9.06 -8.40 -11.99
C GLN A 80 8.09 -9.47 -11.50
N THR A 81 6.80 -9.13 -11.37
CA THR A 81 5.76 -10.03 -10.86
C THR A 81 4.79 -10.49 -11.95
N GLN A 82 5.13 -10.28 -13.22
CA GLN A 82 4.26 -10.58 -14.37
C GLN A 82 3.85 -12.05 -14.42
N LYS A 83 4.77 -12.97 -14.09
CA LYS A 83 4.49 -14.42 -14.04
C LYS A 83 3.35 -14.74 -13.08
N GLN A 84 3.41 -14.19 -11.86
CA GLN A 84 2.35 -14.41 -10.86
C GLN A 84 1.04 -13.75 -11.30
N TYR A 85 1.09 -12.55 -11.89
CA TYR A 85 -0.10 -11.92 -12.44
C TYR A 85 -0.80 -12.80 -13.50
N GLN A 86 -0.06 -13.44 -14.41
CA GLN A 86 -0.68 -14.34 -15.40
C GLN A 86 -1.31 -15.57 -14.76
N ILE A 87 -0.71 -16.12 -13.72
CA ILE A 87 -1.28 -17.24 -12.95
C ILE A 87 -2.61 -16.81 -12.31
N VAL A 88 -2.61 -15.69 -11.59
CA VAL A 88 -3.78 -15.13 -10.92
C VAL A 88 -4.88 -14.81 -11.95
N LYS A 89 -4.55 -14.12 -13.04
CA LYS A 89 -5.47 -13.79 -14.13
C LYS A 89 -6.11 -15.05 -14.73
N THR A 90 -5.32 -16.10 -14.97
CA THR A 90 -5.82 -17.38 -15.48
C THR A 90 -6.86 -17.97 -14.53
N GLN A 91 -6.55 -18.06 -13.23
CA GLN A 91 -7.50 -18.61 -12.25
C GLN A 91 -8.77 -17.76 -12.15
N LEU A 92 -8.65 -16.44 -12.13
CA LEU A 92 -9.80 -15.53 -12.06
C LEU A 92 -10.73 -15.65 -13.28
N ARG A 93 -10.18 -15.91 -14.47
CA ARG A 93 -10.93 -15.98 -15.74
C ARG A 93 -11.43 -17.36 -16.13
N ARG A 94 -11.12 -18.38 -15.34
CA ARG A 94 -11.61 -19.75 -15.55
C ARG A 94 -13.13 -19.81 -15.71
N LYS A 95 -13.62 -20.64 -16.63
CA LYS A 95 -15.07 -20.78 -16.91
C LYS A 95 -15.83 -21.47 -15.77
N ASP A 96 -15.15 -22.35 -15.03
CA ASP A 96 -15.70 -23.07 -13.88
C ASP A 96 -15.66 -22.27 -12.57
N VAL A 97 -15.33 -20.98 -12.62
CA VAL A 97 -15.25 -20.09 -11.45
C VAL A 97 -16.39 -19.08 -11.48
N ASP A 98 -17.23 -19.08 -10.45
CA ASP A 98 -18.43 -18.23 -10.38
C ASP A 98 -18.24 -16.97 -9.52
N GLU A 99 -17.35 -17.01 -8.53
CA GLU A 99 -17.21 -15.95 -7.52
C GLU A 99 -15.74 -15.74 -7.15
N VAL A 100 -15.38 -14.49 -6.82
CA VAL A 100 -14.07 -14.12 -6.31
C VAL A 100 -14.20 -13.67 -4.86
N ILE A 101 -13.34 -14.20 -4.00
CA ILE A 101 -13.23 -13.84 -2.59
C ILE A 101 -11.91 -13.08 -2.40
N ILE A 102 -12.00 -11.80 -2.09
CA ILE A 102 -10.85 -10.98 -1.71
C ILE A 102 -10.47 -11.33 -0.27
N ALA A 103 -9.25 -11.82 -0.09
CA ALA A 103 -8.65 -12.24 1.18
C ALA A 103 -7.30 -11.56 1.44
N THR A 104 -7.12 -10.35 0.89
CA THR A 104 -6.00 -9.45 1.21
C THR A 104 -6.17 -8.81 2.58
N ASP A 105 -5.16 -8.09 3.08
CA ASP A 105 -5.19 -7.52 4.41
C ASP A 105 -6.39 -6.57 4.61
N ALA A 106 -6.95 -6.54 5.83
CA ALA A 106 -8.17 -5.80 6.16
C ALA A 106 -7.92 -4.29 6.26
N GLY A 107 -7.73 -3.63 5.11
CA GLY A 107 -7.48 -2.19 5.02
C GLY A 107 -7.58 -1.65 3.60
N ARG A 108 -7.35 -0.34 3.45
CA ARG A 108 -7.40 0.37 2.16
C ARG A 108 -6.46 -0.23 1.11
N GLU A 109 -5.21 -0.46 1.48
CA GLU A 109 -4.20 -1.01 0.57
C GLU A 109 -4.57 -2.43 0.13
N GLY A 110 -5.10 -3.25 1.03
CA GLY A 110 -5.57 -4.60 0.70
C GLY A 110 -6.70 -4.58 -0.33
N GLU A 111 -7.65 -3.64 -0.25
CA GLU A 111 -8.67 -3.45 -1.28
C GLU A 111 -8.05 -3.05 -2.62
N LEU A 112 -7.11 -2.09 -2.61
CA LEU A 112 -6.44 -1.58 -3.80
C LEU A 112 -5.69 -2.70 -4.54
N VAL A 113 -4.86 -3.45 -3.83
CA VAL A 113 -4.07 -4.57 -4.38
C VAL A 113 -4.97 -5.55 -5.11
N ALA A 114 -6.04 -6.01 -4.46
CA ALA A 114 -6.93 -7.00 -5.04
C ALA A 114 -7.71 -6.44 -6.23
N ARG A 115 -8.29 -5.23 -6.09
CA ARG A 115 -9.19 -4.66 -7.09
C ARG A 115 -8.47 -4.18 -8.34
N TRP A 116 -7.24 -3.68 -8.25
CA TRP A 116 -6.43 -3.40 -9.42
C TRP A 116 -6.08 -4.64 -10.23
N ILE A 117 -5.84 -5.78 -9.55
CA ILE A 117 -5.66 -7.06 -10.24
C ILE A 117 -6.94 -7.44 -10.98
N LEU A 118 -8.12 -7.33 -10.34
CA LEU A 118 -9.41 -7.64 -10.95
C LEU A 118 -9.74 -6.72 -12.14
N GLU A 119 -9.49 -5.42 -12.00
CA GLU A 119 -9.68 -4.42 -13.05
C GLU A 119 -8.75 -4.69 -14.25
N LYS A 120 -7.45 -4.88 -13.99
CA LYS A 120 -6.48 -5.18 -15.05
C LYS A 120 -6.74 -6.53 -15.72
N ALA A 121 -7.31 -7.49 -14.97
CA ALA A 121 -7.75 -8.77 -15.48
C ALA A 121 -9.17 -8.73 -16.07
N ALA A 122 -9.85 -7.57 -16.11
CA ALA A 122 -11.22 -7.40 -16.60
C ALA A 122 -12.20 -8.48 -16.07
N VAL A 123 -12.14 -8.74 -14.77
CA VAL A 123 -12.99 -9.74 -14.11
C VAL A 123 -14.32 -9.09 -13.72
N GLN A 124 -15.43 -9.64 -14.21
CA GLN A 124 -16.79 -9.13 -13.93
C GLN A 124 -17.58 -10.04 -12.97
N LYS A 125 -16.89 -10.99 -12.32
CA LYS A 125 -17.53 -11.96 -11.43
C LYS A 125 -17.93 -11.33 -10.10
N PRO A 126 -19.00 -11.81 -9.45
CA PRO A 126 -19.37 -11.40 -8.09
C PRO A 126 -18.18 -11.44 -7.12
N ILE A 127 -18.07 -10.40 -6.30
CA ILE A 127 -16.99 -10.22 -5.34
C ILE A 127 -17.54 -10.37 -3.91
N LYS A 128 -16.88 -11.22 -3.13
CA LYS A 128 -17.02 -11.30 -1.67
C LYS A 128 -15.73 -10.85 -1.00
N ARG A 129 -15.85 -10.41 0.24
CA ARG A 129 -14.73 -9.94 1.05
C ARG A 129 -14.62 -10.73 2.35
N LEU A 130 -13.45 -11.35 2.54
CA LEU A 130 -13.04 -11.95 3.80
C LEU A 130 -12.37 -10.89 4.68
N TRP A 131 -13.05 -10.41 5.71
CA TRP A 131 -12.55 -9.32 6.56
C TRP A 131 -12.08 -9.85 7.92
N ILE A 132 -10.82 -10.26 8.02
CA ILE A 132 -10.20 -10.81 9.23
C ILE A 132 -8.89 -10.10 9.55
N SER A 133 -8.57 -9.95 10.83
CA SER A 133 -7.28 -9.42 11.33
C SER A 133 -6.32 -10.51 11.81
N SER A 134 -6.79 -11.76 11.89
CA SER A 134 -6.01 -12.92 12.36
C SER A 134 -6.09 -14.05 11.34
N VAL A 135 -4.96 -14.71 11.09
CA VAL A 135 -4.82 -15.84 10.16
C VAL A 135 -4.90 -17.21 10.85
N THR A 136 -5.39 -17.26 12.08
CA THR A 136 -5.63 -18.54 12.77
C THR A 136 -6.75 -19.33 12.10
N ASP A 137 -6.71 -20.66 12.17
CA ASP A 137 -7.73 -21.55 11.58
C ASP A 137 -9.15 -21.19 12.02
N LYS A 138 -9.33 -20.86 13.30
CA LYS A 138 -10.61 -20.46 13.87
C LYS A 138 -11.10 -19.14 13.25
N ALA A 139 -10.22 -18.15 13.12
CA ALA A 139 -10.55 -16.86 12.53
C ALA A 139 -10.88 -16.99 11.04
N ILE A 140 -10.11 -17.78 10.29
CA ILE A 140 -10.37 -18.05 8.87
C ILE A 140 -11.74 -18.73 8.70
N LYS A 141 -12.00 -19.84 9.41
CA LYS A 141 -13.30 -20.54 9.33
C LYS A 141 -14.47 -19.62 9.67
N ALA A 142 -14.36 -18.86 10.76
CA ALA A 142 -15.38 -17.91 11.17
C ALA A 142 -15.58 -16.79 10.14
N GLY A 143 -14.50 -16.29 9.53
CA GLY A 143 -14.53 -15.27 8.49
C GLY A 143 -15.21 -15.75 7.20
N PHE A 144 -14.94 -16.99 6.77
CA PHE A 144 -15.61 -17.58 5.60
C PHE A 144 -17.11 -17.79 5.80
N ASN A 145 -17.55 -18.05 7.05
CA ASN A 145 -18.97 -18.11 7.38
C ASN A 145 -19.66 -16.73 7.39
N LYS A 146 -18.88 -15.63 7.40
CA LYS A 146 -19.37 -14.25 7.50
C LYS A 146 -18.84 -13.37 6.37
N LEU A 147 -18.67 -13.94 5.17
CA LEU A 147 -18.23 -13.19 3.99
C LEU A 147 -19.18 -12.03 3.68
N LYS A 148 -18.60 -10.85 3.52
CA LYS A 148 -19.36 -9.63 3.18
C LYS A 148 -19.38 -9.43 1.67
N SER A 149 -20.37 -8.68 1.20
CA SER A 149 -20.40 -8.21 -0.19
C SER A 149 -19.21 -7.30 -0.46
N GLY A 150 -18.52 -7.47 -1.60
CA GLY A 150 -17.47 -6.54 -2.02
C GLY A 150 -17.96 -5.09 -2.14
N LYS A 151 -19.25 -4.90 -2.46
CA LYS A 151 -19.89 -3.57 -2.55
C LYS A 151 -19.79 -2.75 -1.26
N ASN A 152 -19.70 -3.40 -0.09
CA ASN A 152 -19.60 -2.71 1.19
C ASN A 152 -18.25 -1.99 1.37
N TYR A 153 -17.28 -2.26 0.50
CA TYR A 153 -15.90 -1.76 0.58
C TYR A 153 -15.55 -0.81 -0.58
N GLU A 154 -16.51 -0.42 -1.42
CA GLU A 154 -16.24 0.49 -2.56
C GLU A 154 -15.70 1.84 -2.09
N GLY A 155 -16.24 2.43 -1.01
CA GLY A 155 -15.71 3.68 -0.46
C GLY A 155 -14.26 3.55 0.02
N LEU A 156 -13.91 2.39 0.59
CA LEU A 156 -12.55 2.10 1.05
C LEU A 156 -11.57 1.96 -0.13
N TYR A 157 -12.02 1.27 -1.19
CA TYR A 157 -11.29 1.17 -2.45
C TYR A 157 -11.10 2.53 -3.12
N ALA A 158 -12.16 3.33 -3.25
CA ALA A 158 -12.10 4.66 -3.84
C ALA A 158 -11.14 5.59 -3.09
N SER A 159 -11.12 5.52 -1.74
CA SER A 159 -10.14 6.25 -0.93
C SER A 159 -8.70 5.82 -1.23
N ALA A 160 -8.46 4.52 -1.44
CA ALA A 160 -7.13 4.01 -1.77
C ALA A 160 -6.68 4.43 -3.17
N VAL A 161 -7.58 4.38 -4.16
CA VAL A 161 -7.32 4.86 -5.53
C VAL A 161 -6.99 6.35 -5.51
N ALA A 162 -7.85 7.18 -4.90
CA ALA A 162 -7.64 8.62 -4.82
C ALA A 162 -6.28 8.98 -4.18
N ARG A 163 -5.87 8.24 -3.14
CA ARG A 163 -4.55 8.40 -2.53
C ARG A 163 -3.43 8.05 -3.51
N ALA A 164 -3.51 6.90 -4.19
CA ALA A 164 -2.49 6.46 -5.12
C ALA A 164 -2.34 7.42 -6.31
N GLU A 165 -3.45 7.93 -6.83
CA GLU A 165 -3.47 8.92 -7.91
C GLU A 165 -2.90 10.26 -7.44
N ALA A 166 -3.30 10.75 -6.25
CA ALA A 166 -2.75 11.98 -5.68
C ALA A 166 -1.22 11.89 -5.47
N ASP A 167 -0.74 10.76 -4.96
CA ASP A 167 0.69 10.52 -4.79
C ASP A 167 1.43 10.45 -6.15
N TRP A 168 0.79 9.89 -7.19
CA TRP A 168 1.31 9.93 -8.56
C TRP A 168 1.40 11.35 -9.10
N TYR A 169 0.34 12.15 -8.98
CA TYR A 169 0.33 13.53 -9.49
C TYR A 169 1.34 14.42 -8.78
N VAL A 170 1.37 14.42 -7.45
CA VAL A 170 2.32 15.23 -6.68
C VAL A 170 3.75 14.76 -6.90
N GLY A 171 3.97 13.44 -6.86
CA GLY A 171 5.30 12.86 -7.00
C GLY A 171 5.91 13.10 -8.38
N MET A 172 5.17 12.79 -9.45
CA MET A 172 5.67 12.92 -10.82
C MET A 172 5.90 14.38 -11.19
N ASN A 173 4.91 15.24 -10.94
CA ASN A 173 5.04 16.66 -11.30
C ASN A 173 6.09 17.38 -10.47
N GLY A 174 6.08 17.19 -9.14
CA GLY A 174 7.03 17.84 -8.25
C GLY A 174 8.47 17.40 -8.53
N THR A 175 8.70 16.09 -8.71
CA THR A 175 10.04 15.55 -8.98
C THR A 175 10.57 16.05 -10.31
N ARG A 176 9.74 16.03 -11.37
CA ARG A 176 10.13 16.54 -12.68
C ARG A 176 10.42 18.05 -12.64
N ALA A 177 9.56 18.84 -11.99
CA ALA A 177 9.74 20.28 -11.87
C ALA A 177 11.06 20.64 -11.16
N LEU A 178 11.33 20.02 -10.00
CA LEU A 178 12.56 20.26 -9.25
C LEU A 178 13.78 19.79 -10.03
N THR A 179 13.71 18.59 -10.62
CA THR A 179 14.85 18.01 -11.34
C THR A 179 15.23 18.83 -12.57
N THR A 180 14.25 19.26 -13.37
CA THR A 180 14.50 20.10 -14.54
C THR A 180 14.95 21.51 -14.15
N LYS A 181 14.37 22.12 -13.10
CA LYS A 181 14.71 23.49 -12.68
C LYS A 181 16.13 23.62 -12.11
N PHE A 182 16.56 22.63 -11.32
CA PHE A 182 17.86 22.67 -10.63
C PHE A 182 18.93 21.81 -11.29
N ASN A 183 18.60 21.13 -12.40
CA ASN A 183 19.47 20.18 -13.10
C ASN A 183 20.13 19.16 -12.14
N ALA A 184 19.35 18.66 -11.19
CA ALA A 184 19.79 17.74 -10.12
C ALA A 184 18.67 16.76 -9.79
N GLN A 185 18.98 15.50 -9.47
CA GLN A 185 17.96 14.51 -9.13
C GLN A 185 17.31 14.82 -7.78
N LEU A 186 16.16 15.50 -7.81
CA LEU A 186 15.45 15.96 -6.63
C LEU A 186 14.04 15.35 -6.59
N SER A 187 13.83 14.42 -5.66
CA SER A 187 12.52 13.81 -5.46
C SER A 187 11.59 14.73 -4.66
N CYS A 188 10.34 14.81 -5.12
CA CYS A 188 9.26 15.45 -4.39
C CYS A 188 8.17 14.43 -4.08
N GLY A 189 7.52 14.55 -2.94
CA GLY A 189 6.36 13.73 -2.64
C GLY A 189 5.64 14.19 -1.39
N ARG A 190 4.34 13.93 -1.36
CA ARG A 190 3.44 14.34 -0.28
C ARG A 190 3.86 13.85 1.12
N VAL A 191 4.65 12.78 1.21
CA VAL A 191 5.16 12.23 2.49
C VAL A 191 6.64 12.58 2.70
N GLN A 192 7.50 12.25 1.73
CA GLN A 192 8.95 12.46 1.88
C GLN A 192 9.33 13.94 2.08
N THR A 193 8.66 14.86 1.38
CA THR A 193 9.03 16.28 1.39
C THR A 193 8.66 16.95 2.72
N PRO A 194 7.44 16.78 3.28
CA PRO A 194 7.15 17.27 4.63
C PRO A 194 8.04 16.65 5.71
N THR A 195 8.36 15.36 5.63
CA THR A 195 9.28 14.72 6.59
C THR A 195 10.66 15.37 6.55
N LEU A 196 11.20 15.62 5.36
CA LEU A 196 12.47 16.34 5.22
C LEU A 196 12.38 17.77 5.76
N ALA A 197 11.27 18.46 5.51
CA ALA A 197 11.05 19.82 6.01
C ALA A 197 11.02 19.88 7.56
N MET A 198 10.48 18.85 8.23
CA MET A 198 10.52 18.77 9.70
C MET A 198 11.95 18.67 10.24
N ILE A 199 12.80 17.87 9.59
CA ILE A 199 14.22 17.73 9.96
C ILE A 199 14.97 19.04 9.69
N ALA A 200 14.77 19.64 8.51
CA ALA A 200 15.40 20.90 8.14
C ALA A 200 15.01 22.03 9.11
N LYS A 201 13.73 22.10 9.52
CA LYS A 201 13.28 23.06 10.53
C LYS A 201 13.98 22.85 11.88
N ARG A 202 14.09 21.60 12.34
CA ARG A 202 14.79 21.31 13.60
C ARG A 202 16.27 21.69 13.53
N GLU A 203 16.93 21.44 12.40
CA GLU A 203 18.32 21.83 12.19
C GLU A 203 18.47 23.36 12.23
N GLU A 204 17.53 24.11 11.64
CA GLU A 204 17.52 25.57 11.73
C GLU A 204 17.34 26.06 13.17
N ASP A 205 16.41 25.46 13.93
CA ASP A 205 16.23 25.78 15.35
C ASP A 205 17.53 25.56 16.15
N ILE A 206 18.29 24.49 15.84
CA ILE A 206 19.59 24.19 16.48
C ILE A 206 20.65 25.23 16.09
N ARG A 207 20.74 25.60 14.81
CA ARG A 207 21.71 26.60 14.31
C ARG A 207 21.45 27.99 14.87
N GLN A 208 20.17 28.34 15.05
CA GLN A 208 19.75 29.61 15.61
C GLN A 208 19.79 29.64 17.14
N PHE A 209 19.91 28.48 17.80
CA PHE A 209 19.99 28.40 19.25
C PHE A 209 21.23 29.14 19.76
N LYS A 210 21.00 30.14 20.61
CA LYS A 210 22.05 30.86 21.34
C LYS A 210 22.04 30.38 22.79
N PRO A 211 23.00 29.53 23.21
CA PRO A 211 23.08 29.07 24.58
C PRO A 211 23.16 30.26 25.53
N LYS A 212 22.36 30.23 26.59
CA LYS A 212 22.42 31.20 27.68
C LYS A 212 22.82 30.47 28.96
N PRO A 213 23.82 30.99 29.72
CA PRO A 213 24.11 30.42 31.02
C PRO A 213 22.89 30.58 31.93
N TYR A 214 22.61 29.53 32.69
CA TYR A 214 21.63 29.53 33.77
C TYR A 214 22.22 28.77 34.95
N TRP A 215 21.72 29.06 36.14
CA TRP A 215 22.21 28.47 37.38
C TRP A 215 21.10 27.65 38.02
N LEU A 216 21.44 26.45 38.48
CA LEU A 216 20.58 25.59 39.26
C LEU A 216 21.09 25.54 40.70
N LEU A 217 20.17 25.51 41.66
CA LEU A 217 20.51 25.29 43.06
C LEU A 217 20.42 23.80 43.35
N GLN A 218 21.56 23.19 43.69
CA GLN A 218 21.66 21.79 44.10
C GLN A 218 22.07 21.73 45.57
N ALA A 219 21.31 21.00 46.38
CA ALA A 219 21.66 20.68 47.76
C ALA A 219 22.10 19.22 47.84
N GLU A 220 23.16 18.95 48.61
CA GLU A 220 23.66 17.61 48.88
C GLU A 220 23.64 17.37 50.39
N THR A 221 23.00 16.27 50.81
CA THR A 221 22.92 15.93 52.23
C THR A 221 24.14 15.09 52.65
N LYS A 222 24.35 14.99 53.98
CA LYS A 222 25.40 14.11 54.55
C LYS A 222 25.19 12.63 54.20
N GLU A 223 23.97 12.25 53.83
CA GLU A 223 23.59 10.91 53.38
C GLU A 223 23.71 10.74 51.86
N GLN A 224 24.38 11.67 51.16
CA GLN A 224 24.59 11.67 49.71
C GLN A 224 23.29 11.81 48.87
N LEU A 225 22.21 12.34 49.47
CA LEU A 225 21.01 12.68 48.72
C LEU A 225 21.22 14.01 47.98
N LYS A 226 20.98 14.01 46.66
CA LYS A 226 21.04 15.20 45.81
C LYS A 226 19.64 15.73 45.52
N LEU A 227 19.38 16.97 45.91
CA LEU A 227 18.13 17.68 45.70
C LEU A 227 18.38 18.83 44.72
N HIS A 228 17.57 18.93 43.67
CA HIS A 228 17.62 20.02 42.71
C HIS A 228 16.41 20.93 42.94
N TRP A 229 16.66 22.22 43.14
CA TRP A 229 15.58 23.22 43.13
C TRP A 229 15.15 23.50 41.69
N TYR A 230 13.85 23.48 41.45
CA TYR A 230 13.23 23.75 40.16
C TYR A 230 12.32 24.97 40.29
N ASP A 231 12.53 25.97 39.43
CA ASP A 231 11.63 27.12 39.28
C ASP A 231 10.80 26.92 38.02
N GLU A 232 9.47 26.90 38.16
CA GLU A 232 8.53 26.75 37.05
C GLU A 232 8.70 27.82 35.96
N ARG A 233 9.34 28.96 36.28
CA ARG A 233 9.63 30.03 35.31
C ARG A 233 10.89 29.78 34.47
N SER A 234 11.68 28.77 34.80
CA SER A 234 12.97 28.46 34.15
C SER A 234 12.86 27.47 32.99
N GLY A 235 11.66 26.91 32.74
CA GLY A 235 11.38 26.00 31.64
C GLY A 235 11.33 24.54 32.05
#